data_AF-A0A710E968-F1
#
_entry.id   AF-A0A710E968-F1
#
_cell.length_a   1.000
_cell.length_b   1.000
_cell.length_c   1.000
_cell.angle_alpha   90.00
_cell.angle_beta   90.00
_cell.angle_gamma   90.00
#
_symmetry.space_group_name_H-M   'P 1'
#
loop_
_entity.id
_entity.type
_entity.pdbx_description
1 polymer ?
#
loop_
_entity_poly.entity_id
_entity_poly.type
_entity_poly.pdbx_seq_one_letter_code
_entity_poly.pdbx_strand_id
1 'polypeptide(L)' 'DSADLLFTLPLRERVRITRSSQGTPQAEHLPEPKPRLPSSEGDWSHVFQDVTWGESDG' A
#
# COMPACT_ATOMS: atom_id res chain seq x y z
N ASP A 1 11.08 21.58 15.00
CA ASP A 1 11.97 20.45 14.70
C ASP A 1 11.31 19.52 13.70
N SER A 2 11.96 19.30 12.55
CA SER A 2 11.51 18.37 11.50
C SER A 2 12.68 17.47 11.10
N ALA A 3 12.36 16.27 10.62
CA ALA A 3 13.35 15.32 10.12
C ALA A 3 12.88 14.75 8.77
N ASP A 4 13.83 14.54 7.86
CA ASP A 4 13.57 13.94 6.56
C ASP A 4 13.52 12.42 6.69
N LEU A 5 12.49 11.81 6.12
CA LEU A 5 12.35 10.36 6.04
C LEU A 5 12.64 9.89 4.62
N LEU A 6 13.58 8.95 4.49
CA LEU A 6 13.86 8.25 3.24
C LEU A 6 13.36 6.81 3.36
N PHE A 7 12.52 6.39 2.43
CA PHE A 7 12.08 5.00 2.30
C PHE A 7 12.46 4.46 0.92
N THR A 8 12.93 3.22 0.90
CA THR A 8 13.12 2.45 -0.33
C THR A 8 12.09 1.34 -0.38
N LEU A 9 11.24 1.37 -1.40
CA LEU A 9 10.23 0.34 -1.61
C LEU A 9 10.66 -0.55 -2.77
N PRO A 10 10.71 -1.88 -2.58
CA PRO A 10 10.96 -2.80 -3.69
C PRO A 10 9.77 -2.75 -4.65
N LEU A 11 10.02 -2.35 -5.89
CA LEU A 11 9.05 -2.43 -6.97
C LEU A 11 8.85 -3.91 -7.34
N ARG A 12 7.59 -4.36 -7.37
CA ARG A 12 7.21 -5.72 -7.78
C ARG A 12 6.09 -5.64 -8.80
N GLU A 13 6.17 -6.45 -9.85
CA GLU A 13 5.08 -6.59 -10.80
C GLU A 13 3.97 -7.49 -10.26
N ARG A 14 2.73 -7.16 -10.61
CA ARG A 14 1.58 -7.99 -10.26
C ARG A 14 1.35 -9.02 -11.37
N VAL A 15 1.62 -10.29 -11.06
CA VAL A 15 1.43 -11.39 -12.01
C VAL A 15 0.44 -12.39 -11.44
N ARG A 16 -0.58 -12.74 -12.23
CA ARG A 16 -1.48 -13.86 -11.92
C ARG A 16 -0.93 -15.13 -12.53
N ILE A 17 -0.75 -16.15 -11.70
CA ILE A 17 -0.37 -17.49 -12.15
C ILE A 17 -1.61 -18.37 -12.22
N THR A 18 -1.86 -18.95 -13.37
CA THR A 18 -2.91 -19.95 -13.57
C THR A 18 -2.29 -21.25 -14.08
N ARG A 19 -2.97 -22.37 -13.83
CA ARG A 19 -2.59 -23.66 -14.40
C ARG A 19 -3.49 -23.94 -15.59
N SER A 20 -2.91 -24.16 -16.75
CA SER A 20 -3.67 -24.54 -17.95
C SER A 20 -4.26 -25.95 -17.80
N SER A 21 -5.20 -26.31 -18.69
CA SER A 21 -5.76 -27.66 -18.77
C SER A 21 -4.70 -28.74 -19.06
N GLN A 22 -3.58 -28.37 -19.68
CA GLN A 22 -2.44 -29.26 -19.93
C GLN A 22 -1.44 -29.30 -18.76
N GLY A 23 -1.75 -28.62 -17.66
CA GLY A 23 -0.94 -28.64 -16.45
C GLY A 23 0.21 -27.62 -16.43
N THR A 24 0.43 -26.88 -17.52
CA THR A 24 1.49 -25.86 -17.66
C THR A 24 1.11 -24.58 -16.92
N PRO A 25 2.03 -23.96 -16.15
CA PRO A 25 1.79 -22.64 -15.56
C PRO A 25 1.75 -21.56 -16.64
N GLN A 26 0.80 -20.64 -16.51
CA GLN A 26 0.66 -19.46 -17.36
C GLN A 26 0.69 -18.21 -16.50
N ALA A 27 1.38 -17.18 -16.98
CA ALA A 27 1.52 -15.89 -16.32
C ALA A 27 0.74 -14.82 -17.09
N GLU A 28 -0.06 -14.05 -16.36
CA GLU A 28 -0.76 -12.86 -16.85
C GLU A 28 -0.26 -11.65 -16.05
N HIS A 29 0.32 -10.66 -16.74
CA HIS A 29 0.75 -9.40 -16.10
C HIS A 29 -0.46 -8.50 -15.92
N LEU A 30 -0.70 -8.08 -14.68
CA LEU A 30 -1.82 -7.23 -14.31
C LEU A 30 -1.33 -5.81 -14.01
N PRO A 31 -2.15 -4.78 -14.30
CA PRO A 31 -1.82 -3.41 -13.93
C PRO A 31 -1.71 -3.27 -12.40
N GLU A 32 -1.06 -2.21 -11.95
CA GLU A 32 -1.03 -1.88 -10.52
C GLU A 32 -2.48 -1.66 -10.01
N PRO A 33 -2.88 -2.24 -8.87
CA PRO A 33 -4.20 -1.99 -8.32
C PRO A 33 -4.34 -0.51 -7.98
N LYS A 34 -5.53 0.04 -8.21
CA LYS A 34 -5.83 1.43 -7.82
C LYS A 34 -5.55 1.58 -6.31
N PRO A 35 -4.81 2.62 -5.89
CA PRO A 35 -4.59 2.88 -4.47
C PRO A 35 -5.92 2.88 -3.73
N ARG A 36 -6.01 2.14 -2.61
CA ARG A 36 -7.21 2.12 -1.75
C ARG A 36 -7.34 3.37 -0.88
N LEU A 37 -6.52 4.39 -1.14
CA LEU A 37 -6.61 5.67 -0.48
C LEU A 37 -7.99 6.28 -0.83
N PRO A 38 -8.78 6.71 0.16
CA PRO A 38 -10.09 7.29 -0.09
C PRO A 38 -9.93 8.47 -1.06
N SER A 39 -10.58 8.36 -2.22
CA SER A 39 -10.38 9.25 -3.36
C SER A 39 -10.96 10.65 -3.17
N SER A 40 -11.57 10.93 -2.02
CA SER A 40 -12.23 12.22 -1.78
C SER A 40 -11.33 13.24 -1.07
N GLU A 41 -10.50 12.92 -0.08
CA GLU A 41 -9.80 13.98 0.68
C GLU A 41 -8.43 13.63 1.28
N GLY A 42 -7.72 12.60 0.81
CA GLY A 42 -6.31 12.40 1.19
C GLY A 42 -6.04 12.40 2.70
N ASP A 43 -7.02 11.95 3.48
CA ASP A 43 -7.00 12.09 4.93
C ASP A 43 -6.10 11.01 5.53
N TRP A 44 -4.85 11.40 5.78
CA TRP A 44 -3.85 10.58 6.45
C TRP A 44 -4.30 10.08 7.83
N SER A 45 -5.34 10.70 8.42
CA SER A 45 -5.96 10.25 9.67
C SER A 45 -6.51 8.82 9.61
N HIS A 46 -6.85 8.33 8.40
CA HIS A 46 -7.31 6.95 8.20
C HIS A 46 -6.17 5.93 8.22
N VAL A 47 -4.93 6.37 8.01
CA VAL A 47 -3.73 5.52 7.92
C VAL A 47 -2.89 5.63 9.18
N PHE A 48 -2.79 6.84 9.73
CA PHE A 48 -2.06 7.15 10.94
C PHE A 48 -3.04 7.74 11.96
N GLN A 49 -3.15 7.07 13.10
CA GLN A 49 -3.75 7.70 14.26
C GLN A 49 -2.76 8.73 14.79
N ASP A 50 -3.14 10.00 14.79
CA ASP A 50 -2.36 11.01 15.49
C ASP A 50 -2.43 10.73 17.00
N VAL A 51 -1.32 10.25 17.54
CA VAL A 51 -1.13 9.99 18.98
C VAL A 51 -0.25 11.06 19.62
N THR A 52 0.09 12.11 18.87
CA THR A 52 0.96 13.17 19.37
C THR A 52 0.16 14.01 20.35
N TRP A 53 0.48 13.87 21.64
CA TRP A 53 -0.07 14.61 22.77
C TRP A 53 -1.48 14.21 23.23
N GLY A 54 -1.73 12.91 23.43
CA GLY A 54 -2.74 12.53 24.41
C GLY A 54 -2.40 13.20 25.74
N GLU A 55 -3.30 14.04 26.27
CA GLU A 55 -3.18 14.71 27.55
C GLU A 55 -2.83 13.71 28.66
N SER A 56 -1.54 13.46 28.88
CA SER A 56 -1.05 13.24 30.23
C SER A 56 -1.02 14.62 30.88
N ASP A 57 -2.13 15.01 31.52
CA ASP A 57 -2.11 15.49 32.90
C ASP A 57 -3.46 16.14 33.25
N GLY A 58 -4.14 15.49 34.19
CA GLY A 58 -5.39 15.87 34.84
C GLY A 58 -5.88 14.76 35.75
#